data_AF-A0A401GQG8-F1
#
_entry.id   AF-A0A401GQG8-F1
#
_cell.length_a   1.000
_cell.length_b   1.000
_cell.length_c   1.000
_cell.angle_alpha   90.00
_cell.angle_beta   90.00
_cell.angle_gamma   90.00
#
_symmetry.space_group_name_H-M   'P 1'
#
loop_
_entity.id
_entity.type
_entity.pdbx_description
1 polymer ?
#
loop_
_entity_poly.entity_id
_entity_poly.type
_entity_poly.pdbx_seq_one_letter_code
_entity_poly.pdbx_strand_id
1 'polypeptide(L)'
;MDVLRNHKTDLRLRLVTEKWANVLTEFAGKSWPYLNKVTEYCMEIFEDVMYVFGGTDRFAELGNNVLMALNLRTLIWTHLGGTTNTKATNTMPMLRRFASSRVIPAQKRLYILYGNIGRQSAYIAHRPYGNLEDYNYEDMWSYDIPGKSWRRGRIRGNFPAPPL
;
A
#
# COMPACT_ATOMS: atom_id res chain seq x y z
N MET A 1 20.69 10.98 19.51
CA MET A 1 20.60 10.51 18.11
C MET A 1 19.20 9.93 17.91
N ASP A 2 18.62 10.08 16.71
CA ASP A 2 17.31 9.54 16.25
C ASP A 2 16.02 10.37 16.43
N VAL A 3 16.06 11.68 16.18
CA VAL A 3 14.82 12.46 15.86
C VAL A 3 14.52 12.41 14.35
N LEU A 4 15.52 12.17 13.50
CA LEU A 4 15.38 12.22 12.03
C LEU A 4 14.76 10.97 11.39
N ARG A 5 14.47 9.90 12.14
CA ARG A 5 13.91 8.65 11.58
C ARG A 5 12.40 8.68 11.35
N ASN A 6 11.68 9.60 11.99
CA ASN A 6 10.21 9.64 11.96
C ASN A 6 9.63 10.71 11.03
N HIS A 7 10.48 11.45 10.33
CA HIS A 7 10.05 12.49 9.41
C HIS A 7 10.23 12.05 7.96
N LYS A 8 9.21 12.30 7.15
CA LYS A 8 9.27 12.13 5.70
C LYS A 8 8.74 13.38 5.02
N THR A 9 9.34 13.72 3.89
CA THR A 9 8.86 14.81 3.05
C THR A 9 7.82 14.27 2.08
N ASP A 10 6.67 14.92 2.01
CA ASP A 10 5.66 14.68 1.01
C ASP A 10 5.50 15.92 0.12
N LEU A 11 5.14 15.70 -1.15
CA LEU A 11 4.94 16.78 -2.12
C LEU A 11 3.47 17.17 -2.15
N ARG A 12 3.19 18.46 -1.97
CA ARG A 12 1.86 19.03 -2.13
C ARG A 12 1.80 19.98 -3.31
N LEU A 13 0.84 19.77 -4.19
CA LEU A 13 0.46 20.73 -5.23
C LEU A 13 -0.76 21.52 -4.78
N ARG A 14 -0.61 22.84 -4.67
CA ARG A 14 -1.75 23.73 -4.49
C ARG A 14 -2.26 24.15 -5.86
N LEU A 15 -3.33 23.51 -6.34
CA LEU A 15 -3.88 23.69 -7.69
C LEU A 15 -4.18 25.15 -8.04
N VAL A 16 -4.83 25.89 -7.13
CA VAL A 16 -5.20 27.30 -7.35
C VAL A 16 -3.98 28.18 -7.66
N THR A 17 -2.84 27.87 -7.08
CA THR A 17 -1.60 28.66 -7.27
C THR A 17 -0.60 27.98 -8.18
N GLU A 18 -0.87 26.74 -8.61
CA GLU A 18 0.04 25.86 -9.35
C GLU A 18 1.44 25.75 -8.72
N LYS A 19 1.51 25.86 -7.39
CA LYS A 19 2.77 25.83 -6.64
C LYS A 19 2.94 24.51 -5.92
N TRP A 20 4.15 23.99 -6.05
CA TRP A 20 4.63 22.85 -5.29
C TRP A 20 5.21 23.30 -3.96
N ALA A 21 4.94 22.52 -2.92
CA ALA A 21 5.55 22.67 -1.62
C ALA A 21 6.00 21.30 -1.10
N ASN A 22 7.16 21.29 -0.45
CA ASN A 22 7.59 20.19 0.38
C ASN A 22 6.94 20.35 1.75
N VAL A 23 6.27 19.32 2.22
CA VAL A 23 5.63 19.32 3.53
C VAL A 23 6.22 18.20 4.37
N LEU A 24 6.64 18.55 5.58
CA LEU A 24 7.13 17.58 6.54
C LEU A 24 5.95 16.81 7.12
N THR A 25 6.07 15.49 7.13
CA THR A 25 5.11 14.57 7.76
C THR A 25 5.80 13.81 8.89
N GLU A 26 5.00 13.37 9.86
CA GLU A 26 5.46 12.64 11.03
C GLU A 26 4.87 11.24 11.07
N PHE A 27 5.49 10.34 11.83
CA PHE A 27 4.98 8.99 12.02
C PHE A 27 4.52 8.73 13.45
N ALA A 28 3.26 8.32 13.62
CA ALA A 28 2.71 7.83 14.87
C ALA A 28 3.06 6.35 15.11
N GLY A 29 4.35 6.04 15.29
CA GLY A 29 4.81 4.69 15.62
C GLY A 29 6.27 4.63 16.02
N LYS A 30 6.72 3.43 16.42
CA LYS A 30 8.10 3.21 16.88
C LYS A 30 9.12 3.25 15.75
N SER A 31 8.76 2.67 14.61
CA SER A 31 9.63 2.59 13.44
C SER A 31 8.81 2.55 12.16
N TRP A 32 9.27 3.28 11.14
CA TRP A 32 8.65 3.28 9.82
C TRP A 32 8.58 1.85 9.25
N PRO A 33 7.44 1.41 8.67
CA PRO A 33 7.29 0.02 8.22
C PRO A 33 8.04 -0.28 6.92
N TYR A 34 8.37 0.76 6.14
CA TYR A 34 9.19 0.63 4.94
C TYR A 34 10.66 0.81 5.25
N LEU A 35 11.50 0.01 4.62
CA LEU A 35 12.95 0.12 4.77
C LEU A 35 13.53 1.14 3.79
N ASN A 36 12.82 1.42 2.69
CA ASN A 36 13.22 2.40 1.69
C ASN A 36 12.01 3.16 1.09
N LYS A 37 12.27 3.99 0.06
CA LYS A 37 11.23 4.60 -0.76
C LYS A 37 10.41 3.51 -1.45
N VAL A 38 9.09 3.62 -1.33
CA VAL A 38 8.15 2.69 -1.93
C VAL A 38 7.74 3.19 -3.32
N THR A 39 7.65 2.26 -4.27
CA THR A 39 7.10 2.47 -5.61
C THR A 39 5.99 1.45 -5.86
N GLU A 40 5.25 1.58 -6.96
CA GLU A 40 4.26 0.56 -7.39
C GLU A 40 3.12 0.32 -6.39
N TYR A 41 2.92 1.25 -5.46
CA TYR A 41 1.81 1.26 -4.51
C TYR A 41 0.54 1.84 -5.15
N CYS A 42 -0.59 1.58 -4.51
CA CYS A 42 -1.84 2.28 -4.82
C CYS A 42 -2.18 3.29 -3.72
N MET A 43 -2.92 4.34 -4.08
CA MET A 43 -3.22 5.45 -3.18
C MET A 43 -4.65 5.95 -3.41
N GLU A 44 -5.37 6.22 -2.32
CA GLU A 44 -6.69 6.83 -2.32
C GLU A 44 -6.78 7.93 -1.26
N ILE A 45 -7.66 8.92 -1.46
CA ILE A 45 -7.96 9.94 -0.45
C ILE A 45 -9.44 9.84 -0.05
N PHE A 46 -9.72 9.82 1.25
CA PHE A 46 -11.08 9.85 1.80
C PHE A 46 -11.10 10.58 3.14
N GLU A 47 -12.05 11.52 3.31
CA GLU A 47 -12.25 12.30 4.55
C GLU A 47 -10.93 12.85 5.15
N ASP A 48 -10.14 13.55 4.34
CA ASP A 48 -8.82 14.11 4.71
C ASP A 48 -7.74 13.09 5.10
N VAL A 49 -7.93 11.82 4.76
CA VAL A 49 -6.93 10.78 4.97
C VAL A 49 -6.48 10.22 3.63
N MET A 50 -5.18 10.23 3.39
CA MET A 50 -4.57 9.55 2.27
C MET A 50 -4.16 8.14 2.70
N TYR A 51 -4.72 7.13 2.04
CA TYR A 51 -4.40 5.73 2.25
C TYR A 51 -3.39 5.29 1.20
N VAL A 52 -2.35 4.59 1.63
CA VAL A 52 -1.33 4.00 0.75
C VAL A 52 -1.24 2.52 1.04
N PHE A 53 -1.33 1.69 0.01
CA PHE A 53 -1.31 0.24 0.15
C PHE A 53 -0.33 -0.43 -0.82
N GLY A 54 0.46 -1.35 -0.27
CA GLY A 54 1.32 -2.26 -1.00
C GLY A 54 2.52 -1.57 -1.66
N GLY A 55 2.89 -2.08 -2.83
CA GLY A 55 4.04 -1.63 -3.59
C GLY A 55 5.31 -2.40 -3.25
N THR A 56 6.45 -1.89 -3.70
CA THR A 56 7.77 -2.50 -3.51
C THR A 56 8.77 -1.46 -3.01
N ASP A 57 9.79 -1.92 -2.32
CA ASP A 57 11.00 -1.16 -2.03
C ASP A 57 12.23 -2.02 -2.35
N ARG A 58 13.44 -1.44 -2.33
CA ARG A 58 14.70 -2.15 -2.66
C ARG A 58 14.95 -3.43 -1.85
N PHE A 59 14.28 -3.60 -0.71
CA PHE A 59 14.43 -4.74 0.18
C PHE A 59 13.22 -5.69 0.17
N ALA A 60 12.13 -5.30 -0.49
CA ALA A 60 10.88 -6.04 -0.57
C ALA A 60 10.51 -6.36 -2.02
N GLU A 61 11.40 -7.05 -2.76
CA GLU A 61 11.24 -7.35 -4.20
C GLU A 61 9.94 -8.07 -4.57
N LEU A 62 9.41 -8.90 -3.66
CA LEU A 62 8.12 -9.57 -3.85
C LEU A 62 6.93 -8.60 -3.76
N GLY A 63 7.16 -7.38 -3.29
CA GLY A 63 6.15 -6.42 -2.85
C GLY A 63 5.88 -6.52 -1.35
N ASN A 64 4.96 -5.67 -0.89
CA ASN A 64 4.51 -5.64 0.50
C ASN A 64 2.98 -5.54 0.56
N ASN A 65 2.39 -5.73 1.75
CA ASN A 65 0.95 -5.52 1.97
C ASN A 65 0.68 -4.49 3.07
N VAL A 66 1.64 -3.59 3.30
CA VAL A 66 1.52 -2.54 4.30
C VAL A 66 0.40 -1.60 3.90
N LEU A 67 -0.49 -1.29 4.85
CA LEU A 67 -1.49 -0.25 4.75
C LEU A 67 -1.11 0.91 5.67
N MET A 68 -0.87 2.08 5.06
CA MET A 68 -0.57 3.33 5.75
C MET A 68 -1.70 4.32 5.55
N ALA A 69 -1.88 5.21 6.52
CA ALA A 69 -2.81 6.32 6.45
C ALA A 69 -2.14 7.62 6.89
N LEU A 70 -2.14 8.65 6.05
CA LEU A 70 -1.72 10.01 6.38
C LEU A 70 -2.95 10.87 6.64
N ASN A 71 -3.08 11.37 7.86
CA ASN A 71 -4.03 12.44 8.13
C ASN A 71 -3.51 13.74 7.49
N LEU A 72 -4.20 14.26 6.49
CA LEU A 72 -3.77 15.43 5.72
C LEU A 72 -3.91 16.74 6.48
N ARG A 73 -4.68 16.78 7.58
CA ARG A 73 -4.79 17.95 8.46
C ARG A 73 -3.62 18.01 9.43
N THR A 74 -3.29 16.88 10.07
CA THR A 74 -2.23 16.82 11.09
C THR A 74 -0.86 16.48 10.52
N LEU A 75 -0.79 15.99 9.29
CA LEU A 75 0.44 15.49 8.64
C LEU A 75 1.06 14.29 9.35
N ILE A 76 0.24 13.51 10.06
CA ILE A 76 0.68 12.34 10.82
C ILE A 76 0.28 11.07 10.08
N TRP A 77 1.28 10.24 9.80
CA TRP A 77 1.15 8.89 9.29
C TRP A 77 0.85 7.89 10.40
N THR A 78 -0.02 6.93 10.11
CA THR A 78 -0.36 5.80 10.97
C THR A 78 -0.22 4.50 10.18
N HIS A 79 0.41 3.50 10.79
CA HIS A 79 0.44 2.15 10.24
C HIS A 79 -0.84 1.40 10.64
N LEU A 80 -1.66 1.02 9.66
CA LEU A 80 -2.94 0.36 9.88
C LEU A 80 -2.84 -1.16 9.88
N GLY A 81 -1.79 -1.72 9.30
CA GLY A 81 -1.50 -3.16 9.30
C GLY A 81 -0.70 -3.59 8.08
N GLY A 82 -0.48 -4.90 7.97
CA GLY A 82 0.38 -5.48 6.94
C GLY A 82 1.86 -5.53 7.36
N THR A 83 2.71 -5.91 6.42
CA THR A 83 4.13 -6.14 6.65
C THR A 83 4.91 -6.13 5.32
N THR A 84 6.21 -5.89 5.42
CA THR A 84 7.19 -6.13 4.35
C THR A 84 7.75 -7.56 4.40
N ASN A 85 7.46 -8.33 5.45
CA ASN A 85 7.94 -9.68 5.62
C ASN A 85 7.19 -10.69 4.74
N THR A 86 7.90 -11.73 4.32
CA THR A 86 7.39 -12.82 3.47
C THR A 86 6.62 -13.88 4.25
N LYS A 87 5.63 -13.45 5.05
CA LYS A 87 4.78 -14.35 5.84
C LYS A 87 3.42 -14.53 5.17
N ALA A 88 3.08 -15.77 4.84
CA ALA A 88 1.77 -16.11 4.33
C ALA A 88 0.66 -15.77 5.35
N THR A 89 -0.45 -15.24 4.85
CA THR A 89 -1.64 -14.89 5.65
C THR A 89 -2.90 -15.06 4.81
N ASN A 90 -4.02 -15.35 5.48
CA ASN A 90 -5.35 -15.43 4.88
C ASN A 90 -6.34 -14.43 5.50
N THR A 91 -5.88 -13.56 6.40
CA THR A 91 -6.72 -12.57 7.11
C THR A 91 -6.66 -11.18 6.48
N MET A 92 -5.75 -10.96 5.54
CA MET A 92 -5.54 -9.70 4.83
C MET A 92 -4.97 -10.01 3.43
N PRO A 93 -4.93 -9.02 2.51
CA PRO A 93 -4.33 -9.22 1.20
C PRO A 93 -2.87 -9.66 1.33
N MET A 94 -2.43 -10.59 0.47
CA MET A 94 -1.01 -10.97 0.35
C MET A 94 -0.15 -9.81 -0.21
N LEU A 95 1.18 -9.95 -0.05
CA LEU A 95 2.18 -9.02 -0.60
C LEU A 95 1.88 -8.72 -2.06
N ARG A 96 1.77 -7.44 -2.42
CA ARG A 96 1.45 -7.08 -3.80
C ARG A 96 2.01 -5.73 -4.20
N ARG A 97 2.43 -5.66 -5.46
CA ARG A 97 2.73 -4.43 -6.21
C ARG A 97 1.70 -4.27 -7.33
N PHE A 98 1.61 -3.07 -7.90
CA PHE A 98 0.68 -2.73 -8.99
C PHE A 98 -0.79 -3.08 -8.69
N ALA A 99 -1.19 -3.06 -7.42
CA ALA A 99 -2.58 -3.26 -7.04
C ALA A 99 -3.44 -2.08 -7.52
N SER A 100 -4.71 -2.33 -7.79
CA SER A 100 -5.70 -1.29 -8.02
C SER A 100 -6.46 -1.02 -6.73
N SER A 101 -6.75 0.26 -6.46
CA SER A 101 -7.54 0.68 -5.31
C SER A 101 -8.78 1.46 -5.73
N ARG A 102 -9.77 1.49 -4.83
CA ARG A 102 -10.86 2.47 -4.88
C ARG A 102 -11.53 2.60 -3.52
N VAL A 103 -11.79 3.82 -3.07
CA VAL A 103 -12.71 4.04 -1.93
C VAL A 103 -14.16 4.11 -2.42
N ILE A 104 -15.07 3.46 -1.69
CA ILE A 104 -16.51 3.61 -1.85
C ILE A 104 -17.06 4.40 -0.65
N PRO A 105 -17.28 5.73 -0.79
CA PRO A 105 -17.66 6.61 0.32
C PRO A 105 -18.90 6.16 1.08
N ALA A 106 -19.95 5.76 0.36
CA ALA A 106 -21.22 5.31 0.95
C ALA A 106 -21.06 4.08 1.86
N GLN A 107 -20.00 3.29 1.65
CA GLN A 107 -19.70 2.10 2.43
C GLN A 107 -18.55 2.31 3.42
N LYS A 108 -17.86 3.45 3.35
CA LYS A 108 -16.63 3.75 4.12
C LYS A 108 -15.59 2.62 4.02
N ARG A 109 -15.40 2.13 2.80
CA ARG A 109 -14.52 0.98 2.50
C ARG A 109 -13.52 1.31 1.42
N LEU A 110 -12.27 0.94 1.67
CA LEU A 110 -11.20 0.90 0.68
C LEU A 110 -11.17 -0.49 0.06
N TYR A 111 -11.31 -0.58 -1.26
CA TYR A 111 -11.18 -1.82 -2.02
C TYR A 111 -9.79 -1.92 -2.62
N ILE A 112 -9.23 -3.12 -2.58
CA ILE A 112 -7.97 -3.51 -3.22
C ILE A 112 -8.28 -4.67 -4.16
N LEU A 113 -7.89 -4.52 -5.42
CA LEU A 113 -8.09 -5.52 -6.46
C LEU A 113 -6.75 -5.80 -7.15
N TYR A 114 -6.57 -7.05 -7.55
CA TYR A 114 -5.45 -7.48 -8.37
C TYR A 114 -4.08 -7.13 -7.77
N GLY A 115 -3.14 -6.77 -8.64
CA GLY A 115 -1.72 -6.67 -8.38
C GLY A 115 -1.03 -8.01 -8.57
N ASN A 116 0.29 -7.98 -8.45
CA ASN A 116 1.14 -9.17 -8.56
C ASN A 116 2.12 -9.24 -7.39
N ILE A 117 2.65 -10.43 -7.19
CA ILE A 117 3.85 -10.64 -6.37
C ILE A 117 5.07 -10.69 -7.30
N GLY A 118 6.07 -9.86 -6.99
CA GLY A 118 7.29 -9.65 -7.80
C GLY A 118 8.32 -10.78 -7.70
N ARG A 119 7.93 -11.99 -8.10
CA ARG A 119 8.77 -13.19 -8.03
C ARG A 119 9.94 -13.12 -9.01
N GLN A 120 9.75 -12.53 -10.18
CA GLN A 120 10.81 -12.35 -11.18
C GLN A 120 11.89 -11.39 -10.66
N SER A 121 11.49 -10.26 -10.08
CA SER A 121 12.41 -9.34 -9.42
C SER A 121 13.17 -10.02 -8.28
N ALA A 122 12.47 -10.79 -7.44
CA ALA A 122 13.09 -11.57 -6.37
C ALA A 122 14.05 -12.65 -6.91
N TYR A 123 13.74 -13.30 -8.04
CA TYR A 123 14.61 -14.29 -8.67
C TYR A 123 15.93 -13.67 -9.15
N ILE A 124 15.85 -12.56 -9.89
CA ILE A 124 17.01 -11.82 -10.39
C ILE A 124 17.88 -11.33 -9.23
N ALA A 125 17.24 -10.88 -8.14
CA ALA A 125 17.93 -10.43 -6.94
C ALA A 125 18.39 -11.56 -6.00
N HIS A 126 18.26 -12.83 -6.40
CA HIS A 126 18.59 -14.01 -5.60
C HIS A 126 17.96 -14.00 -4.19
N ARG A 127 16.69 -13.58 -4.11
CA ARG A 127 15.89 -13.52 -2.89
C ARG A 127 14.98 -14.75 -2.74
N PRO A 128 14.59 -15.11 -1.50
CA PRO A 128 13.63 -16.19 -1.27
C PRO A 128 12.32 -16.00 -2.03
N TYR A 129 11.70 -17.12 -2.42
CA TYR A 129 10.43 -17.19 -3.16
C TYR A 129 10.44 -16.58 -4.57
N GLY A 130 11.62 -16.19 -5.07
CA GLY A 130 11.82 -15.80 -6.45
C GLY A 130 11.47 -16.92 -7.44
N ASN A 131 10.95 -16.54 -8.59
CA ASN A 131 10.62 -17.42 -9.71
C ASN A 131 10.77 -16.66 -11.03
N LEU A 132 10.90 -17.35 -12.15
CA LEU A 132 10.97 -16.71 -13.47
C LEU A 132 9.67 -15.99 -13.85
N GLU A 133 8.55 -16.40 -13.26
CA GLU A 133 7.23 -15.83 -13.51
C GLU A 133 6.64 -15.17 -12.26
N ASP A 134 6.16 -13.94 -12.43
CA ASP A 134 5.32 -13.27 -11.44
C ASP A 134 3.97 -13.97 -11.31
N TYR A 135 3.33 -13.82 -10.15
CA TYR A 135 1.98 -14.32 -9.94
C TYR A 135 1.01 -13.15 -9.79
N ASN A 136 0.02 -13.09 -10.68
CA ASN A 136 -1.06 -12.12 -10.67
C ASN A 136 -2.17 -12.58 -9.71
N TYR A 137 -2.59 -11.69 -8.81
CA TYR A 137 -3.72 -11.95 -7.93
C TYR A 137 -5.04 -11.69 -8.67
N GLU A 138 -6.01 -12.58 -8.49
CA GLU A 138 -7.38 -12.43 -8.98
C GLU A 138 -8.37 -12.14 -7.83
N ASP A 139 -7.85 -11.88 -6.64
CA ASP A 139 -8.66 -11.63 -5.47
C ASP A 139 -9.08 -10.17 -5.30
N MET A 140 -10.15 -9.98 -4.54
CA MET A 140 -10.61 -8.68 -4.08
C MET A 140 -10.62 -8.66 -2.56
N TRP A 141 -10.12 -7.58 -2.01
CA TRP A 141 -10.15 -7.30 -0.59
C TRP A 141 -10.82 -5.96 -0.34
N SER A 142 -11.48 -5.82 0.80
CA SER A 142 -11.96 -4.54 1.30
C SER A 142 -11.46 -4.32 2.71
N TYR A 143 -11.00 -3.10 3.00
CA TYR A 143 -10.70 -2.62 4.33
C TYR A 143 -11.86 -1.76 4.81
N ASP A 144 -12.47 -2.17 5.91
CA ASP A 144 -13.45 -1.38 6.64
C ASP A 144 -12.75 -0.25 7.37
N ILE A 145 -12.95 1.00 6.94
CA ILE A 145 -12.21 2.15 7.49
C ILE A 145 -12.57 2.39 8.96
N PRO A 146 -13.87 2.40 9.36
CA PRO A 146 -14.24 2.62 10.76
C PRO A 146 -13.88 1.44 11.65
N GLY A 147 -14.19 0.21 11.24
CA GLY A 147 -13.93 -1.01 12.01
C GLY A 147 -12.51 -1.55 11.90
N LYS A 148 -11.65 -0.90 11.10
CA LYS A 148 -10.22 -1.22 10.93
C LYS A 148 -9.93 -2.69 10.65
N SER A 149 -10.69 -3.28 9.73
CA SER A 149 -10.62 -4.73 9.47
C SER A 149 -10.66 -5.06 7.99
N TRP A 150 -9.95 -6.12 7.62
CA TRP A 150 -9.96 -6.66 6.28
C TRP A 150 -11.08 -7.68 6.09
N ARG A 151 -11.66 -7.70 4.90
CA ARG A 151 -12.59 -8.74 4.45
C ARG A 151 -12.27 -9.13 3.02
N ARG A 152 -12.14 -10.43 2.77
CA ARG A 152 -12.04 -10.96 1.41
C ARG A 152 -13.40 -10.89 0.72
N GLY A 153 -13.44 -10.23 -0.42
CA GLY A 153 -14.60 -10.15 -1.28
C GLY A 153 -14.73 -11.38 -2.17
N ARG A 154 -15.94 -11.61 -2.68
CA ARG A 154 -16.18 -12.50 -3.82
C ARG A 154 -16.66 -11.62 -4.97
N ILE A 155 -15.91 -11.63 -6.06
CA ILE A 155 -16.39 -11.04 -7.32
C ILE A 155 -17.36 -12.07 -7.93
N ARG A 156 -18.51 -11.61 -8.41
CA ARG A 156 -19.49 -12.43 -9.14
C ARG A 156 -19.57 -11.93 -10.57
N GLY A 157 -19.78 -12.85 -11.51
CA GLY A 157 -19.85 -12.55 -12.94
C GLY A 157 -18.51 -12.73 -13.65
N ASN A 158 -18.35 -12.05 -14.79
CA ASN A 158 -17.13 -12.12 -15.59
C ASN A 158 -16.01 -11.31 -14.93
N PHE A 159 -14.91 -11.98 -14.63
CA PHE A 159 -13.72 -11.34 -14.11
C PHE A 159 -13.02 -10.57 -15.24
N PRO A 160 -12.60 -9.32 -15.01
CA PRO A 160 -11.58 -8.70 -15.83
C PRO A 160 -10.37 -9.62 -15.96
N ALA A 161 -9.80 -9.71 -17.16
CA ALA A 161 -8.53 -10.41 -17.34
C ALA A 161 -7.47 -9.80 -16.42
N PRO A 162 -6.57 -10.60 -15.83
CA PRO A 162 -5.44 -10.06 -15.10
C PRO A 162 -4.57 -9.21 -16.05
N PRO A 163 -3.91 -8.16 -15.54
CA PRO A 163 -2.93 -7.41 -16.33
C PRO A 163 -1.83 -8.34 -16.84
N LEU A 164 -1.46 -8.19 -18.12
CA LEU A 164 -0.39 -8.93 -18.79
C LEU A 164 0.98 -8.55 -18.25
#